data_AF-A1SKU1-F1
#
_entry.id   AF-A1SKU1-F1
#
_cell.length_a   1.000
_cell.length_b   1.000
_cell.length_c   1.000
_cell.angle_alpha   90.00
_cell.angle_beta   90.00
_cell.angle_gamma   90.00
#
_symmetry.space_group_name_H-M   'P 1'
#
loop_
_entity.id
_entity.type
_entity.pdbx_description
1 polymer ?
#
loop_
_entity_poly.entity_id
_entity_poly.type
_entity_poly.pdbx_seq_one_letter_code
_entity_poly.pdbx_strand_id
1 'polypeptide(L)'
;MAGLRRAKRSDIDKQLSNWTKRRLASWTLFGLAGLVAAQHLVAHAGWRPIPIPMGWQDTLLGYPTAIVLAILGGIMLDPKPRI
;
A
#
# COMPACT_ATOMS: atom_id res chain seq x y z
N MET A 1 -2.19 -24.22 -32.29
CA MET A 1 -1.44 -23.15 -31.58
C MET A 1 -2.13 -21.78 -31.52
N ALA A 2 -3.07 -21.44 -32.42
CA ALA A 2 -3.74 -20.13 -32.42
C ALA A 2 -4.67 -19.89 -31.19
N GLY A 3 -5.37 -20.93 -30.70
CA GLY A 3 -6.26 -20.82 -29.53
C GLY A 3 -5.54 -20.47 -28.22
N LEU A 4 -4.34 -21.03 -27.99
CA LEU A 4 -3.51 -20.72 -26.82
C LEU A 4 -3.04 -19.25 -26.80
N ARG A 5 -2.72 -18.68 -27.97
CA ARG A 5 -2.35 -17.26 -28.07
C ARG A 5 -3.54 -16.33 -27.78
N ARG A 6 -4.76 -16.73 -28.18
CA ARG A 6 -5.99 -15.97 -27.93
C ARG A 6 -6.36 -15.96 -26.45
N ALA A 7 -6.29 -17.12 -25.78
CA ALA A 7 -6.51 -17.24 -24.33
C ALA A 7 -5.50 -16.41 -23.52
N LYS A 8 -4.22 -16.44 -23.90
CA LYS A 8 -3.18 -15.64 -23.23
C LYS A 8 -3.41 -14.12 -23.38
N ARG A 9 -3.92 -13.66 -24.53
CA ARG A 9 -4.28 -12.23 -24.72
C ARG A 9 -5.47 -11.83 -23.85
N SER A 10 -6.51 -12.65 -23.77
CA SER A 10 -7.69 -12.33 -22.94
C SER A 10 -7.38 -12.23 -21.45
N ASP A 11 -6.43 -13.01 -20.94
CA ASP A 11 -6.02 -12.93 -19.53
C ASP A 11 -5.22 -11.66 -19.25
N ILE A 12 -4.36 -11.24 -20.18
CA ILE A 12 -3.62 -9.98 -20.09
C ILE A 12 -4.59 -8.79 -20.11
N ASP A 13 -5.58 -8.79 -21.01
CA ASP A 13 -6.56 -7.71 -21.10
C ASP A 13 -7.42 -7.62 -19.82
N LYS A 14 -7.80 -8.77 -19.25
CA LYS A 14 -8.47 -8.82 -17.94
C LYS A 14 -7.58 -8.26 -16.83
N GLN A 15 -6.30 -8.63 -16.77
CA GLN A 15 -5.35 -8.10 -15.77
C GLN A 15 -5.14 -6.58 -15.91
N LEU A 16 -5.04 -6.08 -17.15
CA LEU A 16 -4.85 -4.66 -17.44
C LEU A 16 -6.12 -3.83 -17.20
N SER A 17 -7.31 -4.42 -17.34
CA SER A 17 -8.58 -3.69 -17.17
C SER A 17 -8.72 -3.02 -15.79
N ASN A 18 -8.18 -3.63 -14.74
CA ASN A 18 -8.19 -3.10 -13.38
C ASN A 18 -6.85 -2.48 -12.94
N TRP A 19 -5.83 -2.51 -13.80
CA TRP A 19 -4.48 -2.07 -13.47
C TRP A 19 -4.45 -0.61 -13.03
N THR A 20 -5.11 0.30 -13.74
CA THR A 20 -5.16 1.73 -13.39
C THR A 20 -5.74 1.96 -12.00
N LYS A 21 -6.82 1.25 -11.65
CA LYS A 21 -7.45 1.36 -10.32
C LYS A 21 -6.54 0.83 -9.22
N ARG A 22 -5.92 -0.33 -9.44
CA ARG A 22 -4.97 -0.94 -8.50
C ARG A 22 -3.73 -0.08 -8.30
N ARG A 23 -3.21 0.51 -9.38
CA ARG A 23 -2.10 1.46 -9.34
C ARG A 23 -2.47 2.70 -8.53
N LEU A 24 -3.64 3.28 -8.75
CA LEU A 24 -4.10 4.42 -7.95
C LEU A 24 -4.20 4.06 -6.47
N ALA A 25 -4.84 2.93 -6.14
CA ALA A 25 -4.95 2.45 -4.76
C ALA A 25 -3.57 2.22 -4.12
N SER A 26 -2.62 1.64 -4.87
CA SER A 26 -1.24 1.46 -4.43
C SER A 26 -0.55 2.78 -4.06
N TRP A 27 -0.62 3.78 -4.95
CA TRP A 27 -0.04 5.10 -4.67
C TRP A 27 -0.69 5.80 -3.49
N THR A 28 -2.01 5.65 -3.33
CA THR A 28 -2.71 6.14 -2.13
C THR A 28 -2.19 5.46 -0.86
N LEU A 29 -2.00 4.14 -0.87
CA LEU A 29 -1.47 3.39 0.27
C LEU A 29 -0.04 3.82 0.62
N PHE A 30 0.83 4.01 -0.38
CA PHE A 30 2.18 4.53 -0.15
C PHE A 30 2.17 5.97 0.39
N GLY A 31 1.29 6.82 -0.14
CA GLY A 31 1.11 8.18 0.37
C GLY A 31 0.69 8.18 1.83
N LEU A 32 -0.30 7.36 2.20
CA LEU A 32 -0.75 7.20 3.59
C LEU A 32 0.37 6.65 4.48
N ALA A 33 1.12 5.65 4.02
CA ALA A 33 2.27 5.13 4.76
C ALA A 33 3.30 6.23 5.06
N GLY A 34 3.64 7.04 4.05
CA GLY A 34 4.54 8.18 4.20
C GLY A 34 4.01 9.24 5.17
N LEU A 35 2.73 9.58 5.09
CA LEU A 35 2.08 10.52 6.02
C LEU A 35 2.12 10.03 7.46
N VAL A 36 1.82 8.75 7.70
CA VAL A 36 1.87 8.17 9.05
C VAL A 36 3.31 8.17 9.59
N ALA A 37 4.29 7.77 8.78
CA ALA A 37 5.70 7.79 9.19
C ALA A 37 6.20 9.21 9.52
N ALA A 38 5.85 10.19 8.67
CA ALA A 38 6.19 11.59 8.89
C ALA A 38 5.52 12.15 10.16
N GLN A 39 4.23 11.88 10.34
CA GLN A 39 3.50 12.26 11.54
C GLN A 39 4.15 11.68 12.80
N HIS A 40 4.55 10.41 12.76
CA HIS A 40 5.16 9.75 13.90
C HIS A 40 6.55 10.31 14.24
N LEU A 41 7.36 10.63 13.24
CA LEU A 41 8.63 11.36 13.44
C LEU A 41 8.41 12.73 14.10
N VAL A 42 7.39 13.46 13.65
CA VAL A 42 7.04 14.76 14.22
C VAL A 42 6.51 14.64 15.66
N ALA A 43 5.84 13.54 15.99
CA ALA A 43 5.45 13.23 17.37
C ALA A 43 6.66 12.95 18.29
N HIS A 44 7.69 12.28 17.77
CA HIS A 44 8.99 12.14 18.45
C HIS A 44 9.72 13.48 18.58
N ALA A 45 9.51 14.42 17.66
CA ALA A 45 10.02 15.80 17.76
C ALA A 45 9.25 16.70 18.75
N GLY A 46 8.24 16.17 19.43
CA GLY A 46 7.53 16.84 20.54
C GLY A 46 6.14 17.38 20.20
N TRP A 47 5.72 17.38 18.93
CA TRP A 47 4.35 17.75 18.58
C TRP A 47 3.44 16.52 18.63
N ARG A 48 2.68 16.39 19.73
CA ARG A 48 1.86 15.21 20.04
C ARG A 48 0.35 15.51 19.95
N PRO A 49 -0.23 15.58 18.74
CA PRO A 49 -1.66 15.87 18.58
C PRO A 49 -2.57 14.70 18.99
N ILE A 50 -2.04 13.48 19.05
CA ILE A 50 -2.80 12.27 19.40
C ILE A 50 -2.66 12.01 20.91
N PRO A 51 -3.76 12.02 21.68
CA PRO A 51 -3.75 11.83 23.14
C PRO A 51 -3.64 10.35 23.53
N ILE A 52 -2.65 9.64 22.97
CA ILE A 52 -2.34 8.23 23.27
C ILE A 52 -0.90 8.17 23.81
N PRO A 53 -0.61 7.36 24.84
CA PRO A 53 0.76 7.23 25.36
C PRO A 53 1.75 6.81 24.27
N MET A 54 2.95 7.40 24.29
CA MET A 54 3.94 7.22 23.20
C MET A 54 4.31 5.74 22.98
N GLY A 55 4.49 4.95 24.05
CA GLY A 55 4.81 3.52 23.92
C GLY A 55 3.74 2.72 23.18
N TRP A 56 2.45 3.09 23.31
CA TRP A 56 1.38 2.50 22.52
C TRP A 56 1.41 2.96 21.06
N GLN A 57 1.75 4.23 20.82
CA GLN A 57 1.95 4.73 19.46
C GLN A 57 3.10 4.02 18.75
N ASP A 58 4.20 3.73 19.45
CA ASP A 58 5.35 3.02 18.90
C ASP A 58 5.04 1.55 18.58
N THR A 59 4.15 0.92 19.37
CA THR A 59 3.82 -0.51 19.24
C THR A 59 2.72 -0.78 18.22
N LEU A 60 1.71 0.09 18.16
CA LEU A 60 0.49 -0.15 17.36
C LEU A 60 0.28 0.86 16.23
N LEU A 61 0.81 2.07 16.36
CA LEU A 61 0.66 3.15 15.38
C LEU A 61 2.02 3.41 14.71
N GLY A 62 2.20 4.57 14.07
CA GLY A 62 3.49 4.99 13.55
C GLY A 62 4.10 4.00 12.55
N TYR A 63 5.30 3.48 12.85
CA TYR A 63 6.05 2.60 11.96
C TYR A 63 5.31 1.30 11.61
N PRO A 64 4.78 0.51 12.58
CA PRO A 64 3.93 -0.64 12.27
C PRO A 64 2.82 -0.35 11.25
N THR A 65 2.03 0.70 11.46
CA THR A 65 0.96 1.07 10.54
C THR A 65 1.52 1.47 9.17
N ALA A 66 2.58 2.28 9.14
CA ALA A 66 3.23 2.67 7.89
C ALA A 66 3.78 1.47 7.11
N ILE A 67 4.37 0.49 7.79
CA ILE A 67 4.88 -0.76 7.20
C ILE A 67 3.74 -1.55 6.57
N VAL A 68 2.63 -1.76 7.30
CA VAL A 68 1.47 -2.50 6.78
C VAL A 68 0.91 -1.82 5.53
N LEU A 69 0.73 -0.49 5.58
CA LEU A 69 0.24 0.28 4.44
C LEU A 69 1.19 0.17 3.23
N ALA A 70 2.50 0.25 3.45
CA ALA A 70 3.50 0.11 2.40
C ALA A 70 3.50 -1.31 1.78
N ILE A 71 3.38 -2.35 2.59
CA ILE A 71 3.29 -3.75 2.11
C ILE A 71 2.04 -3.92 1.26
N LEU A 72 0.88 -3.47 1.74
CA LEU A 72 -0.37 -3.52 0.98
C LEU A 72 -0.28 -2.71 -0.32
N GLY A 73 0.36 -1.53 -0.28
CA GLY A 73 0.66 -0.72 -1.45
C GLY A 73 1.50 -1.47 -2.48
N GLY A 74 2.53 -2.20 -2.03
CA GLY A 74 3.38 -3.04 -2.88
C GLY A 74 2.60 -4.20 -3.51
N ILE A 75 1.80 -4.93 -2.73
CA ILE A 75 0.94 -6.02 -3.23
C ILE A 75 -0.07 -5.50 -4.27
N MET A 76 -0.64 -4.32 -4.04
CA MET A 76 -1.56 -3.70 -5.00
C MET A 76 -0.86 -3.23 -6.26
N LEU A 77 0.40 -2.81 -6.15
CA LEU A 77 1.22 -2.46 -7.31
C LEU A 77 1.63 -3.68 -8.13
N ASP A 78 1.64 -4.89 -7.57
CA ASP A 78 2.08 -6.07 -8.29
C ASP A 78 1.14 -6.38 -9.47
N PRO A 79 1.60 -6.32 -10.74
CA PRO A 79 0.76 -6.66 -11.89
C PRO A 79 0.30 -8.13 -11.92
N LYS A 80 0.89 -9.02 -11.09
CA LYS A 80 0.51 -10.44 -10.97
C LYS A 80 0.39 -10.87 -9.50
N PRO A 81 -0.70 -10.49 -8.80
CA PRO A 81 -0.89 -10.93 -7.42
C PRO A 81 -1.02 -12.46 -7.40
N ARG A 82 0.00 -13.16 -6.88
CA ARG A 82 -0.08 -14.57 -6.53
C ARG A 82 -0.72 -14.64 -5.15
N ILE A 83 -2.04 -14.80 -5.12
CA ILE A 83 -2.78 -15.20 -3.91
C ILE A 83 -3.18 -16.65 -4.11
#